data_AF-A0A1H4PFX3-F1
#
_entry.id   AF-A0A1H4PFX3-F1
#
_cell.length_a   1.000
_cell.length_b   1.000
_cell.length_c   1.000
_cell.angle_alpha   90.00
_cell.angle_beta   90.00
_cell.angle_gamma   90.00
#
_symmetry.space_group_name_H-M   'P 1'
#
loop_
_entity.id
_entity.type
_entity.pdbx_description
1 polymer ?
#
loop_
_entity_poly.entity_id
_entity_poly.type
_entity_poly.pdbx_seq_one_letter_code
_entity_poly.pdbx_strand_id
1 'polypeptide(L)' 'MNPSRDVYCLKCATIVPREQADQIFKTGFYKITTPLAICIKCSHEESEKIHIEINYEDFNDIKYREIQAAL' A
#
# COMPACT_ATOMS: atom_id res chain seq x y z
N MET A 1 5.27 -29.72 0.85
CA MET A 1 5.51 -28.74 1.94
C MET A 1 4.25 -28.67 2.78
N ASN A 2 4.33 -28.92 4.08
CA ASN A 2 3.21 -28.64 4.97
C ASN A 2 2.96 -27.12 4.98
N PRO A 3 1.72 -26.64 4.83
CA PRO A 3 1.46 -25.21 4.92
C PRO A 3 1.83 -24.72 6.32
N SER A 4 2.66 -23.68 6.39
CA SER A 4 2.96 -22.99 7.66
C SER A 4 1.65 -22.55 8.31
N ARG A 5 1.54 -22.79 9.63
CA ARG A 5 0.37 -22.37 10.43
C ARG A 5 0.27 -20.86 10.56
N ASP A 6 1.40 -20.17 10.42
CA ASP A 6 1.48 -18.71 10.55
C ASP A 6 1.97 -18.06 9.26
N VAL A 7 1.59 -16.79 9.08
CA VAL A 7 2.00 -15.93 7.97
C VAL A 7 2.44 -14.56 8.49
N TYR A 8 3.32 -13.88 7.76
CA TYR A 8 3.79 -12.54 8.11
C TYR A 8 3.04 -11.48 7.30
N CYS A 9 2.32 -10.59 7.99
CA CYS A 9 1.59 -9.50 7.35
C CYS A 9 2.52 -8.34 7.00
N LEU A 10 2.55 -7.94 5.72
CA LEU A 10 3.44 -6.88 5.24
C LEU A 10 3.03 -5.46 5.67
N LYS A 11 1.74 -5.22 5.99
CA LYS A 11 1.26 -3.87 6.37
C LYS A 11 1.53 -3.54 7.84
N CYS A 12 1.16 -4.44 8.76
CA CYS A 12 1.38 -4.27 10.21
C CYS A 12 2.64 -4.95 10.76
N ALA A 13 3.47 -5.54 9.90
CA ALA A 13 4.73 -6.19 10.30
C ALA A 13 4.59 -7.26 11.41
N THR A 14 3.47 -7.98 11.42
CA THR A 14 3.13 -8.95 12.50
C THR A 14 2.91 -10.35 11.94
N ILE A 15 3.32 -11.37 12.70
CA ILE A 15 3.00 -12.78 12.42
C ILE A 15 1.59 -13.07 12.93
N VAL A 16 0.74 -13.61 12.07
CA VAL A 16 -0.65 -13.95 12.38
C VAL A 16 -0.95 -15.39 11.97
N PRO A 17 -1.97 -16.04 12.57
CA PRO A 17 -2.45 -17.34 12.11
C PRO A 17 -2.86 -17.28 10.64
N ARG A 18 -2.64 -18.36 9.91
CA ARG A 18 -2.96 -18.45 8.47
C ARG A 18 -4.45 -18.19 8.20
N GLU A 19 -5.35 -18.58 9.10
CA GLU A 19 -6.78 -18.26 9.01
C GLU A 19 -7.10 -16.76 9.09
N GLN A 20 -6.16 -15.93 9.58
CA GLN A 20 -6.30 -14.46 9.62
C GLN A 20 -5.63 -13.78 8.42
N ALA A 21 -5.16 -14.56 7.44
CA ALA A 21 -4.62 -14.05 6.19
C ALA A 21 -5.75 -13.80 5.18
N ASP A 22 -5.82 -12.59 4.66
CA ASP A 22 -6.75 -12.26 3.57
C ASP A 22 -6.11 -12.54 2.20
N GLN A 23 -4.87 -12.11 2.02
CA GLN A 23 -4.10 -12.34 0.80
C GLN A 23 -2.73 -12.95 1.13
N ILE A 24 -2.41 -14.14 0.61
CA ILE A 24 -1.10 -14.79 0.78
C ILE A 24 -0.29 -14.68 -0.52
N PHE A 25 0.94 -14.17 -0.42
CA PHE A 25 1.85 -14.03 -1.55
C PHE A 25 2.63 -15.33 -1.81
N LYS A 26 2.71 -15.74 -3.08
CA LYS A 26 3.54 -16.87 -3.52
C LYS A 26 4.91 -16.37 -3.91
N THR A 27 5.94 -16.62 -3.11
CA THR A 27 7.33 -16.28 -3.45
C THR A 27 8.01 -17.48 -4.11
N GLY A 28 7.78 -17.66 -5.41
CA GLY A 28 8.28 -18.85 -6.14
C GLY A 28 9.81 -19.03 -6.11
N PHE A 29 10.58 -17.95 -6.03
CA PHE A 29 12.04 -17.97 -6.15
C PHE A 29 12.81 -17.92 -4.83
N TYR A 30 12.20 -17.42 -3.76
CA TYR A 30 12.87 -17.26 -2.46
C TYR A 30 12.42 -18.35 -1.50
N LYS A 31 13.38 -19.03 -0.87
CA LYS A 31 13.10 -19.90 0.28
C LYS A 31 12.69 -19.04 1.46
N ILE A 32 11.38 -18.84 1.62
CA ILE A 32 10.81 -18.21 2.81
C ILE A 32 10.36 -19.27 3.80
N THR A 33 10.71 -19.08 5.07
CA THR A 33 10.27 -19.95 6.17
C THR A 33 8.84 -19.61 6.61
N THR A 34 8.49 -18.33 6.58
CA THR A 34 7.17 -17.81 6.92
C THR A 34 6.53 -17.20 5.66
N PRO A 35 5.37 -17.70 5.18
CA PRO A 35 4.66 -17.12 4.06
C PRO A 35 4.33 -15.64 4.30
N LEU A 36 4.51 -14.81 3.27
CA LEU A 36 4.14 -13.40 3.33
C LEU A 36 2.64 -13.23 3.00
N ALA A 37 1.97 -12.29 3.65
CA ALA A 37 0.55 -12.04 3.46
C ALA A 37 0.14 -10.58 3.74
N ILE A 38 -1.13 -10.26 3.52
CA ILE A 38 -1.87 -9.17 4.15
C ILE A 38 -2.92 -9.82 5.06
N CYS A 39 -2.96 -9.43 6.35
CA CYS A 39 -3.97 -9.95 7.27
C CYS A 39 -5.32 -9.26 7.06
N ILE A 40 -6.40 -9.90 7.48
CA ILE A 40 -7.77 -9.39 7.35
C ILE A 40 -7.88 -7.98 7.94
N LYS A 41 -7.35 -7.74 9.14
CA LYS A 41 -7.36 -6.40 9.77
C LYS A 41 -6.77 -5.33 8.85
N CYS A 42 -5.64 -5.62 8.22
CA CYS A 42 -4.94 -4.67 7.35
C CYS A 42 -5.57 -4.51 5.96
N SER A 43 -6.29 -5.52 5.48
CA SER A 43 -7.04 -5.47 4.21
C SER A 43 -8.29 -4.59 4.32
N HIS A 44 -8.94 -4.60 5.49
CA HIS A 44 -10.15 -3.82 5.78
C HIS A 44 -9.89 -2.41 6.31
N GLU A 45 -8.65 -2.05 6.65
CA GLU A 45 -8.27 -0.67 6.88
C GLU A 45 -8.40 0.07 5.55
N GLU A 46 -9.52 0.77 5.37
CA GLU A 46 -9.85 1.58 4.21
C GLU A 46 -8.61 2.35 3.77
N SER A 47 -8.27 2.21 2.49
CA SER A 47 -7.40 3.19 1.84
C SER A 47 -8.02 4.55 2.11
N GLU A 48 -7.39 5.38 2.95
CA GLU A 48 -7.71 6.80 3.02
C GLU A 48 -7.59 7.30 1.59
N LYS A 49 -8.75 7.48 0.93
CA LYS A 49 -8.79 8.08 -0.39
C LYS A 49 -8.28 9.49 -0.18
N ILE A 50 -7.07 9.75 -0.64
CA ILE A 50 -6.55 11.11 -0.68
C ILE A 50 -7.45 11.85 -1.66
N HIS A 51 -8.38 12.64 -1.12
CA HIS A 51 -9.14 13.61 -1.90
C HIS A 51 -8.18 14.75 -2.24
N ILE A 52 -7.62 14.69 -3.44
CA ILE A 52 -6.89 15.83 -4.00
C ILE A 52 -7.94 16.75 -4.61
N GLU A 53 -8.34 17.78 -3.86
CA GLU A 53 -9.08 18.91 -4.43
C GLU A 53 -8.10 19.74 -5.25
N ILE A 54 -8.19 19.61 -6.57
CA ILE A 54 -7.45 20.46 -7.49
C ILE A 54 -8.29 21.70 -7.76
N ASN A 55 -7.91 22.85 -7.19
CA ASN A 55 -8.50 24.13 -7.56
C ASN A 55 -7.92 24.59 -8.90
N TYR A 56 -8.80 24.82 -9.89
CA TYR A 56 -8.40 25.32 -11.21
C TYR A 56 -7.73 26.69 -11.16
N GLU A 57 -7.95 27.48 -10.10
CA GLU A 57 -7.31 28.78 -9.91
C GLU A 57 -5.80 28.66 -9.68
N ASP A 58 -5.33 27.62 -8.98
CA ASP A 58 -3.91 27.39 -8.70
C ASP A 58 -3.08 27.13 -9.97
N PHE A 59 -3.70 26.53 -11.00
CA PHE A 59 -3.05 26.29 -12.29
C PHE A 59 -2.81 27.57 -13.10
N ASN A 60 -3.67 28.58 -12.94
CA ASN A 60 -3.52 29.83 -13.68
C ASN A 60 -2.38 30.68 -13.11
N ASP A 61 -2.22 30.72 -11.78
CA ASP A 61 -1.16 31.50 -11.12
C ASP A 61 0.25 31.00 -11.47
N ILE A 62 0.43 29.69 -11.62
CA ILE A 62 1.73 29.11 -12.02
C ILE A 62 2.15 29.64 -13.39
N LYS A 63 1.23 29.62 -14.36
CA LYS A 63 1.51 30.05 -15.74
C LYS A 63 1.83 31.55 -15.82
N TYR A 64 1.15 32.39 -15.05
CA TYR A 64 1.45 33.82 -15.02
C TYR A 64 2.81 34.13 -14.39
N ARG A 65 3.19 33.42 -13.32
CA ARG A 65 4.49 33.62 -12.66
C ARG A 65 5.67 33.24 -13.56
N GLU A 66 5.57 32.14 -14.30
CA GLU A 66 6.62 31.72 -15.24
C GLU A 66 6.81 32.74 -16.38
N ILE A 67 5.72 33.31 -16.88
CA ILE A 67 5.77 34.34 -17.93
C ILE A 67 6.43 35.63 -17.40
N GLN A 68 6.11 36.05 -16.16
CA GLN A 68 6.70 37.24 -15.56
C GLN A 68 8.19 37.06 -15.21
N ALA A 69 8.63 35.85 -14.86
CA ALA A 69 10.04 35.56 -14.58
C ALA A 69 10.90 35.47 -15.85
N ALA A 70 10.29 35.39 -17.03
CA ALA A 70 10.96 35.30 -18.33
C ALA A 70 11.06 36.64 -19.08
N LEU A 71 10.51 37.73 -18.52
CA LEU A 71 10.61 39.11 -19.01
C LEU A 71 11.61 39.91 -18.18
#